data_AF-A0A7C8ZL64-F1
#
_entry.id   AF-A0A7C8ZL64-F1
#
_cell.length_a   1.000
_cell.length_b   1.000
_cell.length_c   1.000
_cell.angle_alpha   90.00
_cell.angle_beta   90.00
_cell.angle_gamma   90.00
#
_symmetry.space_group_name_H-M   'P 1'
#
loop_
_entity.id
_entity.type
_entity.pdbx_description
1 polymer ?
#
loop_
_entity_poly.entity_id
_entity_poly.type
_entity_poly.pdbx_seq_one_letter_code
_entity_poly.pdbx_strand_id
1 'polypeptide(L)'
;SSDLMEGKRPSPEPGELLQRIRDFTRLILLDLCNGRSPVVLINKFRNYCTNSAQNCLCSSTLPLGKEVLTLQKQSNAYRINVLLRVLLIVQQLLQENRHASKRDIYYMWT
;
A
#
# COMPACT_ATOMS: atom_id res chain seq x y z
N SER A 1 -6.64 9.20 -37.18
CA SER A 1 -6.01 10.00 -36.10
C SER A 1 -6.47 9.45 -34.77
N SER A 2 -5.58 8.71 -34.13
CA SER A 2 -5.80 8.00 -32.88
C SER A 2 -4.60 8.34 -32.00
N ASP A 3 -4.81 9.15 -30.97
CA ASP A 3 -3.90 9.30 -29.84
C ASP A 3 -4.74 9.66 -28.61
N LEU A 4 -5.16 8.64 -27.87
CA LEU A 4 -5.69 8.81 -26.53
C LEU A 4 -4.47 8.95 -25.60
N MET A 5 -4.19 10.18 -25.15
CA MET A 5 -3.19 10.44 -24.13
C MET A 5 -3.62 9.76 -22.83
N GLU A 6 -2.95 8.68 -22.46
CA GLU A 6 -3.07 8.08 -21.13
C GLU A 6 -2.43 9.03 -20.12
N GLY A 7 -3.28 9.87 -19.52
CA GLY A 7 -2.89 10.89 -18.56
C GLY A 7 -2.12 10.29 -17.39
N LYS A 8 -0.81 10.52 -17.37
CA LYS A 8 0.08 10.25 -16.24
C LYS A 8 -0.46 11.03 -15.04
N ARG A 9 -1.07 10.36 -14.06
CA ARG A 9 -1.51 11.03 -12.83
C ARG A 9 -0.29 11.71 -12.21
N PRO A 10 -0.37 13.00 -11.81
CA PRO A 10 0.73 13.65 -11.12
C PRO A 10 1.08 12.82 -9.89
N SER A 11 2.38 12.63 -9.65
CA SER A 11 2.86 12.00 -8.43
C SER A 11 2.36 12.84 -7.24
N PRO A 12 1.75 12.22 -6.22
CA PRO A 12 1.29 12.96 -5.06
C PRO A 12 2.47 13.67 -4.39
N GLU A 13 2.26 14.91 -3.96
CA GLU A 13 3.26 15.69 -3.25
C GLU A 13 3.69 14.97 -1.96
N PRO A 14 4.97 15.04 -1.54
CA PRO A 14 5.45 14.38 -0.33
C PRO A 14 4.61 14.69 0.92
N GLY A 15 4.14 15.94 1.05
CA GLY A 15 3.26 16.36 2.14
C GLY A 15 1.89 15.66 2.12
N GLU A 16 1.31 15.43 0.95
CA GLU A 16 0.05 14.70 0.81
C GLU A 16 0.22 13.23 1.21
N LEU A 17 1.32 12.59 0.80
CA LEU A 17 1.64 11.23 1.20
C LEU A 17 1.85 11.11 2.71
N LEU A 18 2.59 12.02 3.33
CA LEU A 18 2.78 12.06 4.78
C LEU A 18 1.45 12.22 5.51
N GLN A 19 0.56 13.07 5.01
CA GLN A 19 -0.77 13.25 5.59
C GLN A 19 -1.61 11.96 5.51
N ARG A 20 -1.62 11.30 4.34
CA ARG A 20 -2.32 10.01 4.16
C ARG A 20 -1.77 8.92 5.08
N ILE A 21 -0.45 8.84 5.28
CA ILE A 21 0.19 7.89 6.22
C ILE A 21 -0.26 8.17 7.66
N ARG A 22 -0.28 9.45 8.07
CA ARG A 22 -0.73 9.85 9.41
C ARG A 22 -2.19 9.51 9.65
N ASP A 23 -3.07 9.84 8.71
CA ASP A 23 -4.50 9.58 8.83
C ASP A 23 -4.81 8.08 8.86
N PHE A 24 -4.13 7.30 8.01
CA PHE A 24 -4.23 5.84 8.03
C PHE A 24 -3.84 5.25 9.41
N THR A 25 -2.69 5.67 9.94
CA THR A 25 -2.19 5.18 11.23
C THR A 25 -3.12 5.61 12.38
N ARG A 26 -3.64 6.85 12.33
CA ARG A 26 -4.60 7.37 13.32
C ARG A 26 -5.91 6.56 13.34
N LEU A 27 -6.45 6.17 12.20
CA LEU A 27 -7.66 5.35 12.14
C LEU A 27 -7.46 3.99 12.82
N ILE A 28 -6.32 3.33 12.57
CA ILE A 28 -5.97 2.07 13.23
C ILE A 28 -5.86 2.26 14.75
N LEU A 29 -5.15 3.30 15.19
CA LEU A 29 -4.99 3.60 16.62
C LEU A 29 -6.34 3.91 17.28
N LEU A 30 -7.21 4.66 16.61
CA LEU A 30 -8.53 4.99 17.12
C LEU A 30 -9.38 3.73 17.36
N ASP A 31 -9.34 2.76 16.45
CA ASP A 31 -10.02 1.49 16.67
C ASP A 31 -9.46 0.75 17.88
N LEU A 32 -8.13 0.65 17.99
CA LEU A 32 -7.47 -0.02 19.11
C LEU A 32 -7.75 0.64 20.46
N CYS A 33 -7.66 1.97 20.54
CA CYS A 33 -7.94 2.73 21.76
C CYS A 33 -9.40 2.60 22.23
N ASN A 34 -10.32 2.38 21.30
CA ASN A 34 -11.73 2.13 21.59
C ASN A 34 -12.06 0.64 21.81
N GLY A 35 -11.05 -0.24 21.90
CA GLY A 35 -11.24 -1.68 22.07
C GLY A 35 -11.84 -2.39 20.85
N ARG A 36 -11.84 -1.76 19.68
CA ARG A 36 -12.32 -2.35 18.42
C ARG A 36 -11.15 -2.99 17.67
N SER A 37 -11.43 -4.07 16.95
CA SER A 37 -10.46 -4.66 16.02
C SER A 37 -10.41 -3.81 14.73
N PRO A 38 -9.25 -3.26 14.35
CA PRO A 38 -9.10 -2.52 13.10
C PRO A 38 -9.42 -3.38 11.87
N VAL A 39 -10.01 -2.74 10.86
CA VAL A 39 -10.29 -3.34 9.55
C VAL A 39 -9.58 -2.53 8.47
N VAL A 40 -8.62 -3.16 7.80
CA VAL A 40 -7.79 -2.52 6.78
C VAL A 40 -8.17 -3.04 5.39
N LEU A 41 -8.59 -2.13 4.51
CA LEU A 41 -8.94 -2.44 3.12
C LEU A 41 -7.76 -2.15 2.20
N ILE A 42 -7.25 -3.17 1.51
CA ILE A 42 -6.12 -3.04 0.58
C ILE A 42 -6.56 -3.44 -0.83
N ASN A 43 -6.15 -2.66 -1.81
CA ASN A 43 -6.34 -3.00 -3.22
C ASN A 43 -5.58 -4.28 -3.58
N LYS A 44 -6.28 -5.23 -4.18
CA LYS A 44 -5.70 -6.48 -4.68
C LYS A 44 -5.28 -6.28 -6.13
N PHE A 45 -3.99 -6.42 -6.40
CA PHE A 45 -3.42 -6.36 -7.74
C PHE A 45 -3.01 -7.75 -8.21
N ARG A 46 -3.03 -7.98 -9.52
CA ARG A 46 -2.54 -9.21 -10.14
C ARG A 46 -1.34 -8.87 -11.01
N ASN A 47 -0.17 -9.30 -10.54
CA ASN A 47 1.11 -9.00 -11.17
C ASN A 47 1.62 -10.13 -12.08
N TYR A 48 1.00 -11.31 -12.04
CA TYR A 48 1.37 -12.45 -12.87
C TYR A 48 0.16 -13.31 -13.21
N CYS A 49 0.18 -13.91 -14.39
CA CYS A 49 -0.77 -14.91 -14.83
C CYS A 49 -0.05 -16.23 -15.02
N THR A 50 -0.62 -17.28 -14.44
CA THR A 50 -0.08 -18.64 -14.49
C THR A 50 -0.62 -19.44 -15.67
N ASN A 51 -1.72 -19.01 -16.32
CA ASN A 51 -2.33 -19.70 -17.45
C ASN A 51 -2.39 -18.81 -18.69
N SER A 52 -2.23 -19.42 -19.86
CA SER A 52 -2.40 -18.84 -21.20
C SER A 52 -3.86 -18.47 -21.55
N ALA A 53 -4.71 -18.29 -20.54
CA ALA A 53 -6.10 -17.91 -20.74
C ALA A 53 -6.17 -16.51 -21.35
N GLN A 54 -6.87 -16.38 -22.47
CA GLN A 54 -6.99 -15.16 -23.28
C GLN A 54 -7.59 -13.95 -22.54
N ASN A 55 -8.16 -14.14 -21.33
CA ASN A 55 -8.75 -13.11 -20.49
C ASN A 55 -7.93 -12.79 -19.21
N CYS A 56 -6.62 -12.97 -19.26
CA CYS A 56 -5.74 -12.54 -18.18
C CYS A 56 -5.62 -11.00 -18.16
N LEU A 57 -6.24 -10.35 -17.17
CA LEU A 57 -5.97 -8.95 -16.87
C LEU A 57 -4.85 -8.83 -15.82
N CYS A 58 -3.60 -8.84 -16.28
CA CYS A 58 -2.43 -8.48 -15.47
C CYS A 58 -2.27 -6.97 -15.48
N SER A 59 -2.43 -6.33 -14.32
CA SER A 59 -2.18 -4.90 -14.20
C SER A 59 -1.63 -4.58 -12.82
N SER A 60 -0.53 -3.84 -12.83
CA SER A 60 0.06 -3.24 -11.63
C SER A 60 -0.61 -1.91 -11.25
N THR A 61 -1.40 -1.34 -12.16
CA THR A 61 -2.04 -0.03 -12.00
C THR A 61 -3.55 -0.12 -11.74
N LEU A 62 -4.20 -1.20 -12.20
CA LEU A 62 -5.62 -1.43 -12.01
C LEU A 62 -5.87 -2.53 -10.95
N PRO A 63 -6.56 -2.21 -9.83
CA PRO A 63 -6.91 -3.21 -8.84
C PRO A 63 -8.03 -4.14 -9.36
N LEU A 64 -7.90 -5.44 -9.08
CA LEU A 64 -8.94 -6.44 -9.36
C LEU A 64 -10.02 -6.52 -8.28
N GLY A 65 -9.82 -5.82 -7.16
CA GLY A 65 -10.74 -5.82 -6.03
C GLY A 65 -10.07 -5.29 -4.77
N LYS A 66 -10.74 -5.49 -3.64
CA LYS A 66 -10.20 -5.18 -2.31
C LYS A 66 -10.10 -6.44 -1.48
N GLU A 67 -9.06 -6.50 -0.67
CA GLU A 67 -8.85 -7.50 0.36
C GLU A 67 -9.04 -6.84 1.73
N VAL A 68 -9.69 -7.58 2.64
CA VAL A 68 -9.90 -7.16 4.02
C VAL A 68 -8.86 -7.81 4.92
N LEU A 69 -8.05 -7.00 5.59
CA LEU A 69 -7.13 -7.45 6.64
C LEU A 69 -7.69 -7.09 8.01
N THR A 70 -7.59 -8.03 8.95
CA THR A 70 -8.06 -7.90 10.33
C THR A 70 -7.00 -8.43 11.29
N LEU A 71 -7.05 -8.04 12.57
CA LEU A 71 -6.14 -8.57 13.58
C LEU A 71 -6.52 -9.97 14.10
N GLN A 72 -7.72 -10.45 13.75
CA GLN A 72 -8.24 -11.76 14.21
C GLN A 72 -7.49 -12.95 13.60
N LYS A 73 -6.94 -12.79 12.39
CA LYS A 73 -6.18 -13.83 11.69
C LYS A 73 -4.68 -13.53 11.77
N GLN A 74 -3.88 -14.45 12.31
CA GLN A 74 -2.44 -14.26 12.49
C GLN A 74 -1.71 -13.84 11.20
N SER A 75 -2.07 -14.45 10.06
CA SER A 75 -1.49 -14.08 8.75
C SER A 75 -1.80 -12.64 8.36
N ASN A 76 -2.99 -12.14 8.68
CA ASN A 76 -3.41 -10.77 8.38
C ASN A 76 -2.72 -9.79 9.35
N ALA A 77 -2.64 -10.13 10.63
CA ALA A 77 -1.91 -9.34 11.63
C ALA A 77 -0.43 -9.18 11.25
N TYR A 78 0.21 -10.26 10.79
CA TYR A 78 1.59 -10.19 10.27
C TYR A 78 1.71 -9.23 9.08
N ARG A 79 0.78 -9.31 8.10
CA ARG A 79 0.76 -8.41 6.94
C ARG A 79 0.53 -6.95 7.34
N ILE A 80 -0.35 -6.68 8.30
CA ILE A 80 -0.57 -5.33 8.84
C ILE A 80 0.70 -4.82 9.54
N ASN A 81 1.38 -5.65 10.33
CA ASN A 81 2.65 -5.28 10.96
C ASN A 81 3.74 -4.93 9.93
N VAL A 82 3.90 -5.74 8.88
CA VAL A 82 4.84 -5.43 7.79
C VAL A 82 4.44 -4.14 7.07
N LEU A 83 3.16 -3.93 6.78
CA LEU A 83 2.66 -2.70 6.16
C LEU A 83 3.03 -1.48 7.01
N LEU A 84 2.73 -1.48 8.30
CA LEU A 84 3.02 -0.37 9.20
C LEU A 84 4.52 -0.06 9.29
N ARG A 85 5.38 -1.09 9.29
CA ARG A 85 6.84 -0.92 9.25
C ARG A 85 7.31 -0.25 7.97
N VAL A 86 6.80 -0.69 6.82
CA VAL A 86 7.12 -0.06 5.53
C VAL A 86 6.64 1.39 5.50
N LEU A 87 5.43 1.67 5.99
CA LEU A 87 4.91 3.03 6.05
C LEU A 87 5.77 3.94 6.94
N LEU A 88 6.33 3.42 8.04
CA LEU A 88 7.26 4.15 8.90
C LEU A 88 8.57 4.50 8.16
N ILE A 89 9.15 3.55 7.43
CA ILE A 89 10.36 3.80 6.62
C ILE A 89 10.06 4.85 5.54
N VAL A 90 8.94 4.71 4.83
CA VAL A 90 8.51 5.68 3.81
C VAL A 90 8.28 7.05 4.42
N GLN A 91 7.68 7.13 5.61
CA GLN A 91 7.50 8.39 6.33
C GLN A 91 8.86 9.06 6.61
N GLN A 92 9.83 8.30 7.12
CA GLN A 92 11.18 8.82 7.40
C GLN A 92 11.84 9.34 6.11
N LEU A 93 11.79 8.57 5.03
CA LEU A 93 12.36 8.95 3.74
C LEU A 93 11.73 10.23 3.17
N LEU A 94 10.40 10.35 3.26
CA LEU A 94 9.68 11.56 2.84
C LEU A 94 10.06 12.77 3.68
N GLN A 95 10.26 12.61 5.00
CA GLN A 95 10.67 13.69 5.89
C GLN A 95 12.12 14.11 5.70
N GLU A 96 13.01 13.17 5.39
CA GLU A 96 14.43 13.43 5.08
C GLU A 96 14.65 13.89 3.63
N ASN A 97 13.59 13.94 2.81
CA ASN A 97 13.65 14.18 1.37
C ASN A 97 14.66 13.24 0.66
N ARG A 98 14.66 11.96 1.07
CA ARG A 98 15.55 10.92 0.53
C ARG A 98 14.77 9.95 -0.33
N HIS A 99 15.39 9.56 -1.43
CA HIS A 99 14.86 8.50 -2.29
C HIS A 99 15.49 7.16 -1.91
N ALA A 100 14.68 6.11 -1.92
CA ALA A 100 15.11 4.74 -1.69
C ALA A 100 14.40 3.83 -2.69
N SER A 101 15.13 2.85 -3.23
CA SER A 101 14.54 1.79 -4.02
C SER A 101 13.81 0.78 -3.14
N LYS A 102 13.00 -0.09 -3.77
CA LYS A 102 12.38 -1.22 -3.07
C LYS A 102 13.43 -2.12 -2.38
N ARG A 103 14.62 -2.28 -2.97
CA ARG A 103 15.70 -3.07 -2.37
C ARG A 103 16.27 -2.38 -1.14
N ASP A 104 16.45 -1.07 -1.19
CA ASP A 104 16.94 -0.30 -0.04
C ASP A 104 15.95 -0.40 1.13
N ILE A 105 14.64 -0.25 0.87
CA ILE A 105 13.60 -0.44 1.90
C ILE A 105 13.63 -1.85 2.49
N TYR A 106 13.88 -2.88 1.66
CA TYR A 106 14.01 -4.26 2.14
C TYR A 106 15.22 -4.44 3.08
N TYR A 107 16.35 -3.79 2.80
CA TYR A 107 17.54 -3.85 3.65
C TYR A 107 17.53 -2.90 4.85
N MET A 108 16.71 -1.85 4.84
CA MET A 108 16.46 -1.03 6.03
C MET A 108 15.68 -1.78 7.12
N TRP A 109 15.07 -2.91 6.76
CA TRP A 109 14.32 -3.75 7.67
C TRP A 109 15.18 -4.78 8.43
N THR A 110 16.35 -5.14 7.87
CA THR A 110 17.36 -6.03 8.48
C THR A 110 18.32 -5.26 9.36
#